data_AF-A0A359B7Q3-F1
#
_entry.id   AF-A0A359B7Q3-F1
#
_cell.length_a   1.000
_cell.length_b   1.000
_cell.length_c   1.000
_cell.angle_alpha   90.00
_cell.angle_beta   90.00
_cell.angle_gamma   90.00
#
_symmetry.space_group_name_H-M   'P 1'
#
loop_
_entity.id
_entity.type
_entity.pdbx_description
1 polymer ?
#
loop_
_entity_poly.entity_id
_entity_poly.type
_entity_poly.pdbx_seq_one_letter_code
_entity_poly.pdbx_strand_id
1 'polypeptide(L)'
;MVEAVELTTTRLGNISWPVRVSHVRDSEYEIFARGTSYQIVIMPRIYGVLVSITNWNRCGYLNFNREYNADDICYYLDINQDDAAFIAAGLNEIMKNEVLQPPVVQNFERQRQAVRDKLRWGLL
;
A
#
# COMPACT_ATOMS: atom_id res chain seq x y z
N MET A 1 -10.65 16.23 -4.35
CA MET A 1 -11.53 15.45 -5.25
C MET A 1 -11.20 14.00 -4.93
N VAL A 2 -12.15 13.16 -4.51
CA VAL A 2 -11.86 11.74 -4.23
C VAL A 2 -11.93 11.01 -5.56
N GLU A 3 -10.81 10.46 -6.03
CA GLU A 3 -10.65 10.11 -7.44
C GLU A 3 -10.95 8.64 -7.77
N ALA A 4 -10.92 7.73 -6.79
CA ALA A 4 -11.34 6.33 -6.96
C ALA A 4 -11.78 5.76 -5.61
N VAL A 5 -12.85 4.96 -5.61
CA VAL A 5 -13.30 4.18 -4.44
C VAL A 5 -13.27 2.71 -4.82
N GLU A 6 -12.42 1.95 -4.16
CA GLU A 6 -12.29 0.50 -4.30
C GLU A 6 -12.96 -0.19 -3.12
N LEU A 7 -13.58 -1.35 -3.39
CA LEU A 7 -14.29 -2.13 -2.39
C LEU A 7 -13.58 -3.47 -2.23
N THR A 8 -13.07 -3.70 -1.02
CA THR A 8 -12.56 -5.00 -0.61
C THR A 8 -13.36 -5.51 0.60
N THR A 9 -13.08 -6.73 1.05
CA THR A 9 -13.77 -7.31 2.21
C THR A 9 -12.76 -7.95 3.14
N THR A 10 -13.00 -7.85 4.44
CA THR A 10 -12.23 -8.57 5.45
C THR A 10 -13.17 -9.34 6.37
N ARG A 11 -12.67 -10.39 7.03
CA ARG A 11 -13.46 -11.20 7.95
C ARG A 11 -13.05 -10.93 9.40
N LEU A 12 -14.04 -10.66 10.24
CA LEU A 12 -13.90 -10.71 11.69
C LEU A 12 -14.77 -11.85 12.22
N GLY A 13 -14.13 -12.93 12.66
CA GLY A 13 -14.80 -14.18 12.98
C GLY A 13 -15.58 -14.73 11.77
N ASN A 14 -16.89 -14.92 11.93
CA ASN A 14 -17.77 -15.45 10.89
C ASN A 14 -18.45 -14.38 10.02
N ILE A 15 -18.15 -13.10 10.25
CA ILE A 15 -18.82 -11.98 9.57
C ILE A 15 -17.84 -11.33 8.60
N SER A 16 -18.27 -11.19 7.34
CA SER A 16 -17.57 -10.40 6.34
C SER A 16 -17.98 -8.94 6.43
N TRP A 17 -17.00 -8.05 6.46
CA TRP A 17 -17.19 -6.61 6.51
C TRP A 17 -16.65 -5.94 5.26
N PRO A 18 -17.40 -5.01 4.66
CA PRO A 18 -16.90 -4.22 3.55
C PRO A 18 -15.83 -3.23 4.04
N VAL A 19 -14.79 -3.09 3.24
CA VAL A 19 -13.70 -2.12 3.42
C VAL A 19 -13.66 -1.27 2.16
N ARG A 20 -13.81 0.04 2.35
CA ARG A 20 -13.69 1.01 1.28
C ARG A 20 -12.31 1.61 1.30
N VAL A 21 -11.67 1.69 0.14
CA VAL A 21 -10.40 2.37 -0.04
C VAL A 21 -10.64 3.52 -0.98
N SER A 22 -10.23 4.73 -0.59
CA SER A 22 -10.38 5.93 -1.42
C SER A 22 -9.03 6.58 -1.65
N HIS A 23 -8.70 6.90 -2.90
CA HIS A 23 -7.51 7.70 -3.20
C HIS A 23 -7.83 9.18 -3.02
N VAL A 24 -7.07 9.87 -2.17
CA VAL A 24 -7.32 11.27 -1.80
C VAL A 24 -6.42 12.21 -2.61
N ARG A 25 -5.11 11.94 -2.62
CA ARG A 25 -4.05 12.68 -3.32
C ARG A 25 -2.75 11.87 -3.25
N ASP A 26 -1.72 12.25 -3.99
CA ASP A 26 -0.41 11.57 -4.06
C ASP A 26 -0.01 10.82 -2.79
N SER A 27 0.03 9.49 -2.86
CA SER A 27 0.45 8.62 -1.74
C SER A 27 -0.43 8.69 -0.47
N GLU A 28 -1.59 9.37 -0.55
CA GLU A 28 -2.56 9.53 0.53
C GLU A 28 -3.88 8.83 0.19
N TYR A 29 -4.31 8.00 1.13
CA TYR A 29 -5.44 7.11 1.03
C TYR A 29 -6.35 7.26 2.24
N GLU A 30 -7.62 6.94 2.05
CA GLU A 30 -8.56 6.75 3.14
C GLU A 30 -9.08 5.31 3.11
N ILE A 31 -8.83 4.57 4.19
CA ILE A 31 -9.48 3.27 4.42
C ILE A 31 -10.67 3.53 5.33
N PHE A 32 -11.87 3.15 4.91
CA PHE A 32 -13.09 3.29 5.71
C PHE A 32 -13.71 1.91 5.97
N ALA A 33 -13.85 1.57 7.25
CA ALA A 33 -14.46 0.31 7.69
C ALA A 33 -15.15 0.49 9.05
N ARG A 34 -16.29 -0.19 9.25
CA ARG A 34 -17.07 -0.17 10.52
C ARG A 34 -17.42 1.23 11.05
N GLY A 35 -17.52 2.24 10.20
CA GLY A 35 -17.79 3.62 10.63
C GLY A 35 -16.54 4.41 11.04
N THR A 36 -15.36 3.79 10.95
CA THR A 36 -14.06 4.40 11.24
C THR A 36 -13.35 4.75 9.94
N SER A 37 -12.78 5.95 9.88
CA SER A 37 -11.88 6.40 8.81
C SER A 37 -10.43 6.33 9.28
N TYR A 38 -9.57 5.73 8.45
CA TYR A 38 -8.13 5.67 8.62
C TYR A 38 -7.48 6.47 7.50
N GLN A 39 -6.82 7.58 7.86
CA GLN A 39 -6.10 8.42 6.91
C GLN A 39 -4.68 7.89 6.76
N ILE A 40 -4.41 7.25 5.64
CA ILE A 40 -3.17 6.51 5.39
C ILE A 40 -2.28 7.32 4.45
N VAL A 41 -1.01 7.46 4.81
CA VAL A 41 0.05 7.95 3.92
C VAL A 41 1.05 6.84 3.70
N ILE A 42 1.41 6.59 2.45
CA ILE A 42 2.23 5.47 2.01
C ILE A 42 3.46 5.98 1.29
N MET A 43 4.66 5.71 1.80
CA MET A 43 5.91 6.11 1.16
C MET A 43 6.72 4.87 0.76
N PRO A 44 6.84 4.59 -0.55
CA PRO A 44 7.61 3.44 -1.04
C PRO A 44 9.10 3.55 -0.70
N ARG A 45 9.71 2.42 -0.35
CA ARG A 45 11.15 2.24 -0.10
C ARG A 45 11.67 1.03 -0.88
N ILE A 46 12.99 0.85 -0.87
CA ILE A 46 13.66 -0.20 -1.67
C ILE A 46 13.18 -1.62 -1.32
N TYR A 47 12.86 -1.90 -0.05
CA TYR A 47 12.50 -3.24 0.43
C TYR A 47 11.10 -3.32 1.07
N GLY A 48 10.31 -2.26 0.95
CA GLY A 48 9.07 -2.14 1.71
C GLY A 48 8.50 -0.74 1.63
N VAL A 49 7.60 -0.44 2.55
CA VAL A 49 6.81 0.77 2.53
C VAL A 49 6.67 1.34 3.92
N LEU A 50 6.86 2.65 4.04
CA LEU A 50 6.59 3.36 5.27
C LEU A 50 5.12 3.80 5.24
N VAL A 51 4.35 3.32 6.21
CA VAL A 51 2.92 3.59 6.34
C VAL A 51 2.71 4.47 7.55
N SER A 52 1.87 5.50 7.40
CA SER A 52 1.45 6.37 8.49
C SER A 52 -0.07 6.48 8.51
N ILE A 53 -0.67 6.27 9.68
CA ILE A 53 -2.09 6.57 9.95
C ILE A 53 -2.15 7.92 10.65
N THR A 54 -2.32 8.98 9.87
CA THR A 54 -2.10 10.36 10.33
C THR A 54 -3.10 10.78 11.39
N ASN A 55 -4.36 10.38 11.29
CA ASN A 55 -5.38 10.70 12.27
C ASN A 55 -5.27 9.91 13.58
N TRP A 56 -4.37 8.91 13.65
CA TRP A 56 -4.15 8.06 14.83
C TRP A 56 -2.71 8.19 15.39
N ASN A 57 -1.88 9.04 14.76
CA ASN A 57 -0.46 9.20 15.11
C ASN A 57 0.29 7.85 15.19
N ARG A 58 0.02 6.96 14.25
CA ARG A 58 0.70 5.66 14.12
C ARG A 58 1.51 5.61 12.84
N CYS A 59 2.70 5.04 12.89
CA CYS A 59 3.51 4.81 11.70
C CYS A 59 4.37 3.56 11.87
N GLY A 60 4.73 2.95 10.75
CA GLY A 60 5.37 1.65 10.72
C GLY A 60 5.99 1.36 9.36
N TYR A 61 6.92 0.43 9.33
CA TYR A 61 7.57 -0.03 8.10
C TYR A 61 7.11 -1.46 7.80
N LEU A 62 6.55 -1.67 6.60
CA LEU A 62 6.05 -2.97 6.13
C LEU A 62 6.89 -3.47 4.96
N ASN A 63 7.21 -4.76 4.92
CA ASN A 63 7.99 -5.35 3.82
C ASN A 63 7.11 -5.73 2.63
N PHE A 64 7.55 -5.47 1.40
CA PHE A 64 6.79 -5.77 0.16
C PHE A 64 6.67 -7.26 -0.19
N ASN A 65 7.21 -8.16 0.61
CA ASN A 65 7.41 -9.55 0.19
C ASN A 65 6.17 -10.45 0.37
N ARG A 66 5.02 -9.92 0.81
CA ARG A 66 3.77 -10.67 0.98
C ARG A 66 2.55 -9.78 1.12
N GLU A 67 1.36 -10.38 1.02
CA GLU A 67 0.11 -9.77 1.52
C GLU A 67 0.21 -9.58 3.04
N TYR A 68 -0.24 -8.42 3.51
CA TYR A 68 -0.27 -8.07 4.92
C TYR A 68 -1.45 -8.75 5.61
N ASN A 69 -1.23 -9.18 6.85
CA ASN A 69 -2.29 -9.67 7.72
C ASN A 69 -2.47 -8.76 8.96
N ALA A 70 -3.46 -9.05 9.79
CA ALA A 70 -3.73 -8.25 10.98
C ALA A 70 -2.53 -8.24 11.96
N ASP A 71 -1.83 -9.37 12.13
CA ASP A 71 -0.70 -9.47 13.06
C ASP A 71 0.47 -8.57 12.62
N ASP A 72 0.74 -8.49 11.32
CA ASP A 72 1.74 -7.59 10.76
C ASP A 72 1.40 -6.14 11.10
N ILE A 73 0.16 -5.73 10.83
CA ILE A 73 -0.29 -4.37 11.06
C ILE A 73 -0.28 -4.04 12.56
N CYS A 74 -0.74 -4.93 13.43
CA CYS A 74 -0.64 -4.76 14.88
C CYS A 74 0.80 -4.54 15.34
N TYR A 75 1.72 -5.40 14.88
CA TYR A 75 3.11 -5.36 15.30
C TYR A 75 3.83 -4.10 14.82
N TYR A 76 3.67 -3.74 13.56
CA TYR A 76 4.41 -2.63 12.96
C TYR A 76 3.79 -1.26 13.19
N LEU A 77 2.47 -1.18 13.43
CA LEU A 77 1.75 0.10 13.59
C LEU A 77 1.20 0.33 14.99
N ASP A 78 1.32 -0.62 15.93
CA ASP A 78 0.79 -0.52 17.31
C ASP A 78 -0.73 -0.19 17.32
N ILE A 79 -1.51 -1.04 16.66
CA ILE A 79 -2.96 -0.95 16.50
C ILE A 79 -3.60 -2.23 17.02
N ASN A 80 -4.84 -2.16 17.50
CA ASN A 80 -5.56 -3.36 17.94
C ASN A 80 -5.89 -4.31 16.76
N GLN A 81 -6.15 -5.57 17.09
CA GLN A 81 -6.33 -6.65 16.11
C GLN A 81 -7.48 -6.42 15.11
N ASP A 82 -8.61 -5.90 15.58
CA ASP A 82 -9.79 -5.69 14.75
C ASP A 82 -9.51 -4.62 13.69
N ASP A 83 -8.97 -3.47 14.12
CA ASP A 83 -8.66 -2.35 13.23
C ASP A 83 -7.52 -2.71 12.27
N ALA A 84 -6.55 -3.47 12.77
CA ALA A 84 -5.46 -4.00 11.96
C ALA A 84 -5.94 -4.90 10.82
N ALA A 85 -6.98 -5.70 11.02
CA ALA A 85 -7.56 -6.53 9.95
C ALA A 85 -8.20 -5.70 8.82
N PHE A 86 -8.79 -4.54 9.15
CA PHE A 86 -9.34 -3.62 8.14
C PHE A 86 -8.24 -2.89 7.38
N ILE A 87 -7.24 -2.40 8.12
CA ILE A 87 -6.09 -1.71 7.54
C ILE A 87 -5.30 -2.66 6.64
N ALA A 88 -5.08 -3.91 7.05
CA ALA A 88 -4.40 -4.92 6.24
C ALA A 88 -5.14 -5.16 4.91
N ALA A 89 -6.46 -5.34 4.95
CA ALA A 89 -7.26 -5.54 3.74
C ALA A 89 -7.20 -4.32 2.81
N GLY A 90 -7.35 -3.11 3.36
CA GLY A 90 -7.27 -1.89 2.57
C GLY A 90 -5.86 -1.64 2.00
N LEU A 91 -4.80 -1.88 2.77
CA LEU A 91 -3.42 -1.79 2.28
C LEU A 91 -3.15 -2.80 1.17
N ASN A 92 -3.59 -4.05 1.30
CA ASN A 92 -3.43 -5.04 0.24
C ASN A 92 -4.15 -4.63 -1.05
N GLU A 93 -5.29 -3.96 -0.96
CA GLU A 93 -5.98 -3.40 -2.12
C GLU A 93 -5.16 -2.27 -2.76
N ILE A 94 -4.69 -1.31 -1.95
CA ILE A 94 -3.84 -0.21 -2.43
C ILE A 94 -2.60 -0.76 -3.16
N MET A 95 -1.96 -1.78 -2.61
CA MET A 95 -0.72 -2.37 -3.15
C MET A 95 -0.95 -3.22 -4.41
N LYS A 96 -2.20 -3.63 -4.67
CA LYS A 96 -2.58 -4.31 -5.92
C LYS A 96 -2.76 -3.30 -7.05
N ASN A 97 -3.40 -2.17 -6.75
CA ASN A 97 -3.77 -1.16 -7.74
C ASN A 97 -2.65 -0.15 -8.00
N GLU A 98 -1.92 0.24 -6.96
CA GLU A 98 -0.58 0.78 -7.13
C GLU A 98 0.37 -0.37 -7.34
N VAL A 99 0.69 -0.67 -8.61
CA VAL A 99 1.90 -1.41 -8.92
C VAL A 99 3.07 -0.57 -8.41
N LEU A 100 3.40 -0.71 -7.13
CA LEU A 100 4.60 -0.21 -6.49
C LEU A 100 5.76 -1.02 -7.06
N GLN A 101 6.01 -0.86 -8.36
CA GLN A 101 7.35 -1.10 -8.86
C GLN A 101 8.21 -0.12 -8.09
N PRO A 102 9.22 -0.59 -7.33
CA PRO A 102 10.17 0.31 -6.73
C PRO A 102 10.63 1.30 -7.79
N PRO A 103 10.79 2.60 -7.50
CA PRO A 103 11.36 3.55 -8.47
C PRO A 103 12.71 3.04 -9.00
N VAL A 104 13.38 2.19 -8.22
CA VAL A 104 14.55 1.40 -8.62
C VAL A 104 14.23 0.44 -9.78
N VAL A 105 13.17 -0.36 -9.74
CA VAL A 105 12.83 -1.30 -10.83
C VAL A 105 12.48 -0.56 -12.12
N GLN A 106 11.67 0.50 -12.06
CA GLN A 106 11.39 1.32 -13.24
C GLN A 106 12.65 2.02 -13.77
N ASN A 107 13.53 2.54 -12.91
CA ASN A 107 14.78 3.16 -13.34
C ASN A 107 15.78 2.13 -13.88
N PHE A 108 15.87 0.94 -13.30
CA PHE A 108 16.74 -0.15 -13.79
C PHE A 108 16.22 -0.71 -15.11
N GLU A 109 14.91 -0.84 -15.30
CA GLU A 109 14.33 -1.25 -16.58
C GLU A 109 14.52 -0.18 -17.65
N ARG A 110 14.28 1.10 -17.32
CA ARG A 110 14.58 2.23 -18.22
C ARG A 110 16.07 2.29 -18.57
N GLN A 111 16.97 2.08 -17.61
CA GLN A 111 18.42 2.05 -17.84
C GLN A 111 18.83 0.82 -18.65
N ARG A 112 18.32 -0.37 -18.38
CA ARG A 112 18.57 -1.58 -19.20
C ARG A 112 18.06 -1.40 -20.62
N GLN A 113 16.88 -0.79 -20.79
CA GLN A 113 16.31 -0.53 -22.10
C GLN A 113 17.16 0.49 -22.86
N ALA A 114 17.58 1.59 -22.21
CA ALA A 114 18.47 2.58 -22.81
C ALA A 114 19.83 2.00 -23.20
N VAL A 115 20.40 1.10 -22.39
CA VAL A 115 21.65 0.38 -22.73
C VAL A 115 21.43 -0.58 -23.90
N ARG A 116 20.33 -1.33 -23.92
CA ARG A 116 19.97 -2.21 -25.05
C ARG A 116 19.81 -1.44 -26.35
N ASP A 117 19.14 -0.28 -26.31
CA ASP A 117 18.95 0.56 -27.48
C ASP A 117 20.28 1.14 -27.97
N LYS A 118 21.16 1.58 -27.06
CA LYS A 118 22.53 2.01 -27.43
C LYS A 118 23.35 0.90 -28.07
N LEU A 119 23.29 -0.33 -27.55
CA LEU A 119 23.95 -1.51 -28.13
C LEU A 119 23.37 -1.86 -29.51
N ARG A 120 22.06 -1.75 -29.68
CA ARG A 120 21.37 -2.01 -30.96
C ARG A 120 21.80 -1.05 -32.06
N TRP A 121 22.14 0.19 -31.71
CA TRP A 121 22.60 1.22 -32.64
C TRP A 121 24.13 1.37 -32.72
N GLY A 122 24.91 0.53 -32.02
CA GLY A 122 26.37 0.59 -32.04
C GLY A 122 26.96 1.88 -31.45
N LEU A 123 26.25 2.51 -30.50
CA LEU A 123 26.61 3.80 -29.89
C LEU A 123 27.39 3.64 -28.56
N LEU A 124 27.94 2.45 -28.30
CA LEU A 124 28.74 2.10 -27.13
C LEU A 124 30.07 1.49 -27.54
#